data_AF-A0A7V1UNB3-F1
#
_entry.id   AF-A0A7V1UNB3-F1
#
_cell.length_a   1.000
_cell.length_b   1.000
_cell.length_c   1.000
_cell.angle_alpha   90.00
_cell.angle_beta   90.00
_cell.angle_gamma   90.00
#
_symmetry.space_group_name_H-M   'P 1'
#
loop_
_entity.id
_entity.type
_entity.pdbx_description
1 polymer ?
#
loop_
_entity_poly.entity_id
_entity_poly.type
_entity_poly.pdbx_seq_one_letter_code
_entity_poly.pdbx_strand_id
1 'polypeptide(L)'
;MRKAGMAVTLLMLASAAWAQATAGKEETKVRELIVAFEQAIERRDIGAMETMVDPAMVAFENGHRNDSWADFRDNHLKPEFAEPAPAMKSEVVHVRATERMAWGYTKGTFTNTRGRNYVLWSVYVLEKPAGAWKITMLDWSLRPLPPTPATPAKATTTNWTIDAVEAKLRAAGLQVRRDVRVEQPFLKVPGVVLVVGKDAAAEIQTYIYPNVEARATDTNPLDPKKVAPPTMSPHWLMPASLVAEGNVAAIVLTRDASLAEQIRAALTKP
;
A
#
# COMPACT_ATOMS: atom_id res chain seq x y z
N MET A 1 2.46 14.99 -66.13
CA MET A 1 3.00 14.95 -64.75
C MET A 1 1.86 14.84 -63.75
N ARG A 2 2.03 13.94 -62.75
CA ARG A 2 1.37 13.88 -61.43
C ARG A 2 -0.14 13.61 -61.33
N LYS A 3 -0.49 12.32 -61.13
CA LYS A 3 -1.67 11.87 -60.35
C LYS A 3 -1.40 10.50 -59.70
N ALA A 4 -0.69 10.48 -58.58
CA ALA A 4 -0.57 9.34 -57.68
C ALA A 4 -0.15 9.89 -56.31
N GLY A 5 -1.06 9.92 -55.33
CA GLY A 5 -0.74 10.48 -54.01
C GLY A 5 -1.86 10.52 -52.98
N MET A 6 -3.11 10.20 -53.34
CA MET A 6 -4.26 10.40 -52.43
C MET A 6 -4.92 9.11 -51.92
N ALA A 7 -4.37 7.93 -52.25
CA ALA A 7 -4.97 6.63 -51.88
C ALA A 7 -4.35 5.97 -50.62
N VAL A 8 -3.20 6.45 -50.13
CA VAL A 8 -2.47 5.78 -49.03
C VAL A 8 -2.93 6.24 -47.64
N THR A 9 -3.47 7.46 -47.50
CA THR A 9 -3.86 8.03 -46.20
C THR A 9 -5.20 7.48 -45.67
N LEU A 10 -6.11 7.01 -46.54
CA LEU A 10 -7.41 6.47 -46.12
C LEU A 10 -7.31 5.07 -45.49
N LEU A 11 -6.28 4.28 -45.82
CA LEU A 11 -6.12 2.91 -45.32
C LEU A 11 -5.63 2.87 -43.86
N MET A 12 -4.82 3.84 -43.42
CA MET A 12 -4.26 3.84 -42.07
C MET A 12 -5.27 4.21 -40.97
N LEU A 13 -6.29 5.02 -41.27
CA LEU A 13 -7.32 5.39 -40.31
C LEU A 13 -8.29 4.24 -39.99
N ALA A 14 -8.53 3.33 -40.94
CA ALA A 14 -9.38 2.17 -40.73
C ALA A 14 -8.77 1.13 -39.77
N SER A 15 -7.44 0.95 -39.81
CA SER A 15 -6.73 -0.01 -38.96
C SER A 15 -6.72 0.38 -37.47
N ALA A 16 -6.62 1.68 -37.17
CA ALA A 16 -6.62 2.17 -35.79
C ALA A 16 -7.98 1.98 -35.10
N ALA A 17 -9.08 2.25 -35.81
CA ALA A 17 -10.43 2.07 -35.28
C ALA A 17 -10.76 0.59 -34.98
N TRP A 18 -10.30 -0.33 -35.83
CA TRP A 18 -10.47 -1.77 -35.61
C TRP A 18 -9.65 -2.27 -34.41
N ALA A 19 -8.39 -1.86 -34.29
CA ALA A 19 -7.56 -2.24 -33.15
C ALA A 19 -8.17 -1.78 -31.82
N GLN A 20 -8.73 -0.57 -31.78
CA GLN A 20 -9.35 -0.02 -30.58
C GLN A 20 -10.70 -0.71 -30.24
N ALA A 21 -11.50 -1.06 -31.24
CA ALA A 21 -12.73 -1.82 -31.04
C ALA A 21 -12.47 -3.25 -30.55
N THR A 22 -11.44 -3.92 -31.09
CA THR A 22 -11.03 -5.25 -30.63
C THR A 22 -10.50 -5.21 -29.20
N ALA A 23 -9.67 -4.21 -28.86
CA ALA A 23 -9.18 -4.00 -27.49
C ALA A 23 -10.33 -3.87 -26.49
N GLY A 24 -11.34 -3.04 -26.79
CA GLY A 24 -12.51 -2.88 -25.92
C GLY A 24 -13.29 -4.19 -25.69
N LYS A 25 -13.46 -5.02 -26.72
CA LYS A 25 -14.13 -6.33 -26.59
C LYS A 25 -13.33 -7.32 -25.74
N GLU A 26 -12.01 -7.35 -25.91
CA GLU A 26 -11.15 -8.24 -25.13
C GLU A 26 -11.05 -7.78 -23.67
N GLU A 27 -11.03 -6.46 -23.41
CA GLU A 27 -11.08 -5.91 -22.06
C GLU A 27 -12.36 -6.30 -21.32
N THR A 28 -13.52 -6.32 -21.99
CA THR A 28 -14.79 -6.80 -21.40
C THR A 28 -14.68 -8.26 -20.99
N LYS A 29 -14.20 -9.16 -21.86
CA LYS A 29 -14.05 -10.58 -21.55
C LYS A 29 -13.08 -10.84 -20.39
N VAL A 30 -11.96 -10.11 -20.38
CA VAL A 30 -10.96 -10.22 -19.30
C VAL A 30 -11.55 -9.74 -17.98
N ARG A 31 -12.30 -8.64 -17.98
CA ARG A 31 -13.02 -8.14 -16.80
C ARG A 31 -14.01 -9.18 -16.27
N GLU A 32 -14.81 -9.78 -17.15
CA GLU A 32 -15.77 -10.82 -16.79
C GLU A 32 -15.08 -12.04 -16.17
N LEU A 33 -13.93 -12.47 -16.73
CA LEU A 33 -13.15 -13.59 -16.19
C LEU A 33 -12.60 -13.27 -14.80
N ILE A 34 -12.01 -12.08 -14.60
CA ILE A 34 -11.52 -11.65 -13.28
C ILE A 34 -12.65 -11.66 -12.25
N VAL A 35 -13.81 -11.10 -12.58
CA VAL A 35 -14.99 -11.11 -11.70
C VAL A 35 -15.45 -12.52 -11.41
N ALA A 36 -15.53 -13.39 -12.42
CA ALA A 36 -15.94 -14.79 -12.24
C ALA A 36 -14.97 -15.56 -11.33
N PHE A 37 -13.66 -15.29 -11.44
CA PHE A 37 -12.63 -15.89 -10.60
C PHE A 37 -12.75 -15.44 -9.14
N GLU A 38 -12.89 -14.13 -8.89
CA GLU A 38 -13.09 -13.61 -7.52
C GLU A 38 -14.37 -14.15 -6.88
N GLN A 39 -15.46 -14.25 -7.65
CA GLN A 39 -16.70 -14.86 -7.17
C GLN A 39 -16.55 -16.37 -6.90
N ALA A 40 -15.71 -17.08 -7.65
CA ALA A 40 -15.41 -18.48 -7.38
C ALA A 40 -14.61 -18.64 -6.08
N ILE A 41 -13.68 -17.72 -5.78
CA ILE A 41 -12.99 -17.65 -4.48
C ILE A 41 -14.00 -17.44 -3.36
N GLU A 42 -14.90 -16.46 -3.50
CA GLU A 42 -15.93 -16.15 -2.48
C GLU A 42 -16.82 -17.37 -2.19
N ARG A 43 -17.21 -18.11 -3.23
CA ARG A 43 -17.99 -19.36 -3.12
C ARG A 43 -17.16 -20.59 -2.73
N ARG A 44 -15.84 -20.45 -2.60
CA ARG A 44 -14.88 -21.56 -2.36
C ARG A 44 -14.96 -22.66 -3.42
N ASP A 45 -15.26 -22.28 -4.66
CA ASP A 45 -15.49 -23.19 -5.80
C ASP A 45 -14.20 -23.44 -6.58
N ILE A 46 -13.39 -24.37 -6.07
CA ILE A 46 -12.11 -24.80 -6.68
C ILE A 46 -12.33 -25.32 -8.11
N GLY A 47 -13.44 -26.01 -8.37
CA GLY A 47 -13.76 -26.53 -9.69
C GLY A 47 -13.96 -25.42 -10.71
N ALA A 48 -14.72 -24.38 -10.36
CA ALA A 48 -14.88 -23.21 -11.22
C ALA A 48 -13.53 -22.49 -11.46
N MET A 49 -12.72 -22.29 -10.41
CA MET A 49 -11.41 -21.64 -10.53
C MET A 49 -10.48 -22.38 -11.50
N GLU A 50 -10.44 -23.71 -11.43
CA GLU A 50 -9.62 -24.55 -12.30
C GLU A 50 -9.94 -24.34 -13.80
N THR A 51 -11.17 -23.97 -14.13
CA THR A 51 -11.55 -23.65 -15.53
C THR A 51 -11.04 -22.30 -16.01
N MET A 52 -10.60 -21.40 -15.13
CA MET A 52 -10.19 -20.03 -15.45
C MET A 52 -8.69 -19.79 -15.40
N VAL A 53 -7.93 -20.70 -14.78
CA VAL A 53 -6.48 -20.60 -14.59
C VAL A 53 -5.73 -21.49 -15.58
N ASP A 54 -4.53 -21.06 -15.94
CA ASP A 54 -3.58 -21.91 -16.66
C ASP A 54 -2.95 -22.92 -15.68
N PRO A 55 -2.77 -24.21 -16.05
CA PRO A 55 -2.13 -25.19 -15.18
C PRO A 55 -0.72 -24.78 -14.72
N ALA A 56 0.02 -24.03 -15.54
CA ALA A 56 1.37 -23.54 -15.28
C ALA A 56 1.39 -22.11 -14.68
N MET A 57 0.26 -21.63 -14.15
CA MET A 57 0.20 -20.30 -13.56
C MET A 57 1.16 -20.12 -12.37
N VAL A 58 1.61 -18.89 -12.14
CA VAL A 58 2.42 -18.53 -10.97
C VAL A 58 1.64 -17.58 -10.06
N ALA A 59 1.53 -17.91 -8.78
CA ALA A 59 0.89 -17.06 -7.79
C ALA A 59 1.93 -16.44 -6.86
N PHE A 60 1.76 -15.16 -6.55
CA PHE A 60 2.50 -14.45 -5.51
C PHE A 60 1.56 -13.98 -4.42
N GLU A 61 1.98 -14.10 -3.18
CA GLU A 61 1.25 -13.49 -2.06
C GLU A 61 2.22 -13.03 -0.96
N ASN A 62 2.26 -11.71 -0.70
CA ASN A 62 3.10 -11.12 0.36
C ASN A 62 4.57 -11.60 0.34
N GLY A 63 5.12 -11.85 -0.85
CA GLY A 63 6.49 -12.36 -1.04
C GLY A 63 6.65 -13.88 -1.09
N HIS A 64 5.57 -14.66 -0.89
CA HIS A 64 5.54 -16.10 -1.15
C HIS A 64 5.18 -16.37 -2.60
N ARG A 65 5.54 -17.56 -3.09
CA ARG A 65 5.36 -17.99 -4.48
C ARG A 65 4.83 -19.41 -4.55
N ASN A 66 3.87 -19.64 -5.44
CA ASN A 66 3.45 -20.97 -5.89
C ASN A 66 3.70 -21.13 -7.40
N ASP A 67 4.21 -22.29 -7.81
CA ASP A 67 4.77 -22.54 -9.15
C ASP A 67 3.83 -23.29 -10.11
N SER A 68 2.56 -23.48 -9.73
CA SER A 68 1.51 -24.03 -10.59
C SER A 68 0.12 -23.83 -9.98
N TRP A 69 -0.93 -24.09 -10.77
CA TRP A 69 -2.29 -24.17 -10.22
C TRP A 69 -2.41 -25.25 -9.13
N ALA A 70 -1.82 -26.43 -9.34
CA ALA A 70 -1.90 -27.53 -8.36
C ALA A 70 -1.26 -27.13 -7.03
N ASP A 71 -0.08 -26.50 -7.08
CA ASP A 71 0.62 -25.98 -5.90
C ASP A 71 -0.20 -24.90 -5.19
N PHE A 72 -0.67 -23.88 -5.91
CA PHE A 72 -1.51 -22.81 -5.35
C PHE A 72 -2.82 -23.36 -4.75
N ARG A 73 -3.50 -24.27 -5.44
CA ARG A 73 -4.72 -24.91 -4.97
C ARG A 73 -4.50 -25.69 -3.68
N ASP A 74 -3.49 -26.56 -3.66
CA ASP A 74 -3.31 -27.54 -2.60
C ASP A 74 -2.61 -26.98 -1.37
N ASN A 75 -1.66 -26.06 -1.56
CA ASN A 75 -0.84 -25.51 -0.48
C ASN A 75 -1.30 -24.12 -0.01
N HIS A 76 -2.15 -23.42 -0.77
CA HIS A 76 -2.64 -22.09 -0.40
C HIS A 76 -4.16 -22.05 -0.27
N LEU A 77 -4.93 -22.27 -1.35
CA LEU A 77 -6.38 -22.10 -1.32
C LEU A 77 -7.11 -23.11 -0.41
N LYS A 78 -6.82 -24.41 -0.52
CA LYS A 78 -7.50 -25.44 0.29
C LYS A 78 -7.30 -25.21 1.81
N PRO A 79 -6.09 -24.94 2.31
CA PRO A 79 -5.89 -24.55 3.70
C PRO A 79 -6.72 -23.32 4.11
N GLU A 80 -6.70 -22.24 3.32
CA GLU A 80 -7.47 -21.03 3.64
C GLU A 80 -8.98 -21.28 3.64
N PHE A 81 -9.47 -22.12 2.74
CA PHE A 81 -10.88 -22.46 2.64
C PHE A 81 -11.37 -23.40 3.76
N ALA A 82 -10.47 -23.98 4.55
CA ALA A 82 -10.84 -24.69 5.77
C ALA A 82 -11.20 -23.72 6.91
N GLU A 83 -10.71 -22.48 6.86
CA GLU A 83 -10.92 -21.47 7.89
C GLU A 83 -12.13 -20.56 7.58
N PRO A 84 -12.77 -19.96 8.59
CA PRO A 84 -13.76 -18.90 8.38
C PRO A 84 -13.12 -17.68 7.70
N ALA A 85 -13.64 -17.30 6.53
CA ALA A 85 -13.15 -16.13 5.81
C ALA A 85 -14.07 -14.93 6.07
N PRO A 86 -13.51 -13.73 6.29
CA PRO A 86 -14.32 -12.52 6.35
C PRO A 86 -14.95 -12.24 4.99
N ALA A 87 -16.14 -11.63 4.99
CA ALA A 87 -16.72 -11.13 3.76
C ALA A 87 -15.77 -10.07 3.14
N MET A 88 -15.42 -10.27 1.88
CA MET A 88 -14.59 -9.36 1.12
C MET A 88 -15.43 -8.77 -0.01
N LYS A 89 -15.34 -7.46 -0.19
CA LYS A 89 -15.84 -6.79 -1.39
C LYS A 89 -14.66 -6.33 -2.21
N SER A 90 -14.63 -6.70 -3.49
CA SER A 90 -13.63 -6.27 -4.46
C SER A 90 -14.29 -5.53 -5.62
N GLU A 91 -13.50 -4.66 -6.27
CA GLU A 91 -13.87 -3.99 -7.52
C GLU A 91 -12.74 -4.10 -8.54
N VAL A 92 -13.10 -4.26 -9.82
CA VAL A 92 -12.12 -4.24 -10.92
C VAL A 92 -11.79 -2.79 -11.28
N VAL A 93 -10.59 -2.35 -10.90
CA VAL A 93 -10.14 -0.96 -11.07
C VAL A 93 -9.68 -0.69 -12.50
N HIS A 94 -8.91 -1.62 -13.08
CA HIS A 94 -8.36 -1.45 -14.42
C HIS A 94 -8.22 -2.78 -15.15
N VAL A 95 -8.39 -2.75 -16.46
CA VAL A 95 -8.11 -3.86 -17.38
C VAL A 95 -7.55 -3.25 -18.65
N ARG A 96 -6.51 -3.87 -19.19
CA ARG A 96 -5.98 -3.60 -20.53
C ARG A 96 -5.78 -4.92 -21.24
N ALA A 97 -6.28 -5.04 -22.46
CA ALA A 97 -6.20 -6.26 -23.25
C ALA A 97 -5.71 -6.01 -24.67
N THR A 98 -4.97 -6.99 -25.18
CA THR A 98 -4.70 -7.20 -26.60
C THR A 98 -5.40 -8.50 -27.03
N GLU A 99 -5.21 -8.93 -28.28
CA GLU A 99 -5.81 -10.19 -28.76
C GLU A 99 -5.28 -11.44 -28.05
N ARG A 100 -4.08 -11.39 -27.45
CA ARG A 100 -3.38 -12.57 -26.91
C ARG A 100 -2.98 -12.47 -25.45
N MET A 101 -2.82 -11.25 -24.94
CA MET A 101 -2.35 -10.99 -23.58
C MET A 101 -3.13 -9.85 -22.96
N ALA A 102 -3.39 -9.93 -21.67
CA ALA A 102 -4.08 -8.90 -20.91
C ALA A 102 -3.52 -8.82 -19.49
N TRP A 103 -3.74 -7.67 -18.86
CA TRP A 103 -3.53 -7.52 -17.44
C TRP A 103 -4.62 -6.65 -16.84
N GLY A 104 -4.87 -6.83 -15.56
CA GLY A 104 -5.83 -6.04 -14.81
C GLY A 104 -5.53 -6.11 -13.33
N TYR A 105 -6.15 -5.22 -12.57
CA TYR A 105 -6.04 -5.29 -11.13
C TYR A 105 -7.35 -4.90 -10.45
N THR A 106 -7.57 -5.52 -9.30
CA THR A 106 -8.72 -5.29 -8.44
C THR A 106 -8.26 -4.73 -7.11
N LYS A 107 -9.21 -4.10 -6.42
CA LYS A 107 -9.03 -3.59 -5.06
C LYS A 107 -10.13 -4.15 -4.19
N GLY A 108 -9.75 -4.83 -3.12
CA GLY A 108 -10.65 -5.33 -2.09
C GLY A 108 -10.40 -4.69 -0.74
N THR A 109 -11.42 -4.65 0.11
CA THR A 109 -11.26 -4.34 1.54
C THR A 109 -12.00 -5.35 2.38
N PHE A 110 -11.40 -5.74 3.50
CA PHE A 110 -12.02 -6.65 4.46
C PHE A 110 -11.52 -6.39 5.88
N THR A 111 -12.29 -6.85 6.86
CA THR A 111 -11.90 -6.84 8.27
C THR A 111 -11.61 -8.27 8.71
N ASN A 112 -10.42 -8.54 9.21
CA ASN A 112 -10.08 -9.88 9.67
C ASN A 112 -10.80 -10.24 10.99
N THR A 113 -10.68 -11.49 11.41
CA THR A 113 -11.29 -11.99 12.66
C THR A 113 -10.79 -11.28 13.93
N ARG A 114 -9.69 -10.53 13.85
CA ARG A 114 -9.13 -9.71 14.94
C ARG A 114 -9.58 -8.25 14.88
N GLY A 115 -10.57 -7.91 14.04
CA GLY A 115 -11.10 -6.56 13.90
C GLY A 115 -10.17 -5.58 13.18
N ARG A 116 -9.12 -6.06 12.50
CA ARG A 116 -8.20 -5.21 11.74
C ARG A 116 -8.65 -5.10 10.29
N ASN A 117 -8.68 -3.87 9.78
CA ASN A 117 -9.04 -3.59 8.39
C ASN A 117 -7.82 -3.76 7.48
N TYR A 118 -8.05 -4.30 6.29
CA TYR A 118 -7.03 -4.48 5.26
C TYR A 118 -7.54 -3.96 3.91
N VAL A 119 -6.59 -3.52 3.10
CA VAL A 119 -6.77 -3.42 1.65
C VAL A 119 -6.00 -4.57 1.00
N LEU A 120 -6.67 -5.26 0.08
CA LEU A 120 -6.09 -6.25 -0.81
C LEU A 120 -5.99 -5.62 -2.20
N TRP A 121 -4.81 -5.68 -2.80
CA TRP A 121 -4.64 -5.46 -4.23
C TRP A 121 -4.35 -6.79 -4.90
N SER A 122 -5.10 -7.10 -5.95
CA SER A 122 -4.90 -8.29 -6.75
C SER A 122 -4.53 -7.90 -8.17
N VAL A 123 -3.39 -8.39 -8.67
CA VAL A 123 -2.94 -8.20 -10.05
C VAL A 123 -3.11 -9.51 -10.80
N TYR A 124 -3.68 -9.42 -11.99
CA TYR A 124 -3.91 -10.55 -12.90
C TYR A 124 -3.15 -10.32 -14.19
N VAL A 125 -2.40 -11.33 -14.63
CA VAL A 125 -1.94 -11.45 -16.01
C VAL A 125 -2.64 -12.62 -16.64
N LEU A 126 -3.16 -12.39 -17.85
CA LEU A 126 -3.92 -13.38 -18.58
C LEU A 126 -3.33 -13.55 -19.98
N GLU A 127 -3.32 -14.79 -20.44
CA GLU A 127 -3.03 -15.15 -21.82
C GLU A 127 -4.26 -15.80 -22.45
N LYS A 128 -4.31 -15.81 -23.77
CA LYS A 128 -5.40 -16.42 -24.54
C LYS A 128 -4.95 -17.67 -25.30
N PRO A 129 -4.51 -18.75 -24.63
CA PRO A 129 -4.12 -19.99 -25.31
C PRO A 129 -5.31 -20.60 -26.04
N ALA A 130 -5.12 -20.98 -27.30
CA ALA A 130 -6.14 -21.63 -28.14
C ALA A 130 -7.50 -20.90 -28.19
N GLY A 131 -7.51 -19.58 -27.99
CA GLY A 131 -8.72 -18.74 -28.11
C GLY A 131 -9.53 -18.54 -26.82
N ALA A 132 -9.14 -19.15 -25.70
CA ALA A 132 -9.78 -18.94 -24.40
C ALA A 132 -8.83 -18.19 -23.44
N TRP A 133 -9.35 -17.20 -22.72
CA TRP A 133 -8.56 -16.48 -21.70
C TRP A 133 -8.29 -17.37 -20.49
N LYS A 134 -7.08 -17.29 -19.96
CA LYS A 134 -6.61 -18.00 -18.78
C LYS A 134 -5.76 -17.06 -17.92
N ILE A 135 -5.93 -17.12 -16.61
CA ILE A 135 -5.03 -16.45 -15.65
C ILE A 135 -3.72 -17.23 -15.61
N THR A 136 -2.61 -16.58 -16.00
CA THR A 136 -1.26 -17.16 -16.00
C THR A 136 -0.40 -16.62 -14.87
N MET A 137 -0.73 -15.45 -14.31
CA MET A 137 -0.10 -14.93 -13.11
C MET A 137 -1.12 -14.24 -12.22
N LEU A 138 -0.95 -14.45 -10.91
CA LEU A 138 -1.71 -13.79 -9.87
C LEU A 138 -0.73 -13.19 -8.85
N ASP A 139 -0.96 -11.97 -8.40
CA ASP A 139 -0.23 -11.38 -7.28
C ASP A 139 -1.22 -10.74 -6.31
N TRP A 140 -1.16 -11.16 -5.05
CA TRP A 140 -1.94 -10.65 -3.94
C TRP A 140 -1.05 -9.92 -2.95
N SER A 141 -1.36 -8.64 -2.74
CA SER A 141 -0.67 -7.81 -1.76
C SER A 141 -1.65 -7.26 -0.72
N LEU A 142 -1.39 -7.58 0.54
CA LEU A 142 -2.20 -7.12 1.66
C LEU A 142 -1.49 -5.99 2.39
N ARG A 143 -2.24 -4.91 2.63
CA ARG A 143 -1.77 -3.81 3.48
C ARG A 143 -2.79 -3.53 4.58
N PRO A 144 -2.38 -3.50 5.87
CA PRO A 144 -3.25 -3.03 6.94
C PRO A 144 -3.73 -1.60 6.63
N LEU A 145 -5.03 -1.37 6.81
CA LEU A 145 -5.57 -0.02 6.88
C LEU A 145 -5.47 0.46 8.32
N PRO A 146 -5.19 1.77 8.55
CA PRO A 146 -5.26 2.33 9.88
C PRO A 146 -6.67 2.08 10.46
N PRO A 147 -6.79 1.87 11.78
CA PRO A 147 -8.09 1.73 12.41
C PRO A 147 -8.93 2.96 12.10
N THR A 148 -10.23 2.75 11.83
CA THR A 148 -11.18 3.86 11.74
C THR A 148 -11.05 4.67 13.04
N PRO A 149 -10.85 6.00 12.99
CA PRO A 149 -10.68 6.79 14.19
C PRO A 149 -11.83 6.52 15.14
N ALA A 150 -11.53 6.04 16.35
CA ALA A 150 -12.53 5.97 17.40
C ALA A 150 -13.05 7.39 17.66
N THR A 151 -14.35 7.52 17.91
CA THR A 151 -14.95 8.76 18.42
C THR A 151 -14.05 9.30 19.53
N PRO A 152 -13.60 10.58 19.48
CA PRO A 152 -12.57 11.04 20.39
C PRO A 152 -13.08 10.94 21.83
N ALA A 153 -12.42 10.09 22.63
CA ALA A 153 -12.45 10.27 24.07
C ALA A 153 -11.88 11.66 24.37
N LYS A 154 -12.57 12.42 25.22
CA LYS A 154 -12.24 13.80 25.56
C LYS A 154 -10.84 13.83 26.22
N ALA A 155 -9.82 14.23 25.46
CA ALA A 155 -8.45 14.34 25.95
C ALA A 155 -8.25 15.70 26.65
N THR A 156 -7.74 15.65 27.88
CA THR A 156 -7.09 16.78 28.55
C THR A 156 -5.58 16.65 28.39
N THR A 157 -4.92 17.81 28.25
CA THR A 157 -3.47 18.09 28.19
C THR A 157 -2.77 17.98 26.82
N THR A 158 -2.38 19.15 26.33
CA THR A 158 -1.53 19.51 25.16
C THR A 158 -1.81 18.77 23.85
N ASN A 159 -2.73 19.32 23.05
CA ASN A 159 -2.98 18.90 21.67
C ASN A 159 -1.93 19.52 20.74
N TRP A 160 -0.80 18.83 20.55
CA TRP A 160 0.14 19.15 19.51
C TRP A 160 -0.51 19.05 18.13
N THR A 161 -0.15 20.01 17.28
CA THR A 161 -0.38 19.99 15.83
C THR A 161 0.96 20.10 15.13
N ILE A 162 1.02 19.77 13.83
CA ILE A 162 2.27 19.91 13.07
C ILE A 162 2.77 21.37 13.05
N ASP A 163 1.85 22.34 12.99
CA ASP A 163 2.19 23.76 13.02
C ASP A 163 2.75 24.18 14.40
N ALA A 164 2.22 23.62 15.49
CA ALA A 164 2.74 23.87 16.84
C ALA A 164 4.16 23.30 17.03
N VAL A 165 4.42 22.11 16.47
CA VAL A 165 5.76 21.49 16.46
C VAL A 165 6.74 22.41 15.72
N GLU A 166 6.40 22.85 14.51
CA GLU A 166 7.25 23.78 13.76
C GLU A 166 7.49 25.10 14.48
N ALA A 167 6.44 25.67 15.08
CA ALA A 167 6.54 26.92 15.84
C ALA A 167 7.49 26.78 17.04
N LYS A 168 7.40 25.68 17.80
CA LYS A 168 8.30 25.41 18.94
C LYS A 168 9.75 25.21 18.49
N LEU A 169 9.98 24.47 17.41
CA LEU A 169 11.31 24.29 16.85
C LEU A 169 11.91 25.63 16.36
N ARG A 170 11.12 26.45 15.65
CA ARG A 170 11.55 27.80 15.22
C ARG A 170 11.83 28.73 16.40
N ALA A 171 10.99 28.68 17.44
CA ALA A 171 11.21 29.43 18.68
C ALA A 171 12.48 29.02 19.42
N ALA A 172 12.93 27.76 19.25
CA ALA A 172 14.23 27.29 19.72
C ALA A 172 15.42 27.72 18.83
N GLY A 173 15.19 28.58 17.82
CA GLY A 173 16.22 29.08 16.90
C GLY A 173 16.51 28.16 15.72
N LEU A 174 15.73 27.10 15.51
CA LEU A 174 15.96 26.14 14.43
C LEU A 174 15.33 26.61 13.13
N GLN A 175 16.06 26.45 12.02
CA GLN A 175 15.51 26.65 10.67
C GLN A 175 14.78 25.38 10.26
N VAL A 176 13.45 25.44 10.13
CA VAL A 176 12.60 24.27 9.87
C VAL A 176 11.86 24.40 8.55
N ARG A 177 11.98 23.38 7.71
CA ARG A 177 11.24 23.22 6.46
C ARG A 177 10.42 21.92 6.49
N ARG A 178 9.15 21.99 6.12
CA ARG A 178 8.31 20.81 5.93
C ARG A 178 8.67 20.10 4.62
N ASP A 179 8.64 18.78 4.63
CA ASP A 179 8.95 17.93 3.49
C ASP A 179 7.82 16.90 3.26
N VAL A 180 8.15 15.77 2.63
CA VAL A 180 7.21 14.70 2.29
C VAL A 180 6.57 14.02 3.50
N ARG A 181 5.48 13.31 3.22
CA ARG A 181 4.83 12.38 4.16
C ARG A 181 5.69 11.12 4.31
N VAL A 182 5.71 10.55 5.51
CA VAL A 182 6.43 9.31 5.83
C VAL A 182 5.52 8.32 6.56
N GLU A 183 5.68 7.03 6.27
CA GLU A 183 4.96 5.95 6.95
C GLU A 183 5.99 4.99 7.55
N GLN A 184 5.85 4.67 8.84
CA GLN A 184 6.67 3.67 9.52
C GLN A 184 5.82 2.42 9.72
N PRO A 185 6.32 1.22 9.40
CA PRO A 185 5.52 -0.01 9.44
C PRO A 185 5.04 -0.39 10.84
N PHE A 186 5.58 0.24 11.89
CA PHE A 186 5.26 0.01 13.29
C PHE A 186 4.52 1.17 13.98
N LEU A 187 4.22 2.26 13.26
CA LEU A 187 3.38 3.36 13.77
C LEU A 187 2.06 3.39 13.00
N LYS A 188 0.95 3.60 13.70
CA LYS A 188 -0.40 3.52 13.10
C LYS A 188 -0.85 4.82 12.42
N VAL A 189 -0.20 5.94 12.71
CA VAL A 189 -0.51 7.24 12.10
C VAL A 189 0.58 7.61 11.09
N PRO A 190 0.23 8.26 9.97
CA PRO A 190 1.23 8.79 9.06
C PRO A 190 1.99 9.95 9.71
N GLY A 191 3.26 10.08 9.34
CA GLY A 191 4.12 11.17 9.78
C GLY A 191 4.33 12.24 8.72
N VAL A 192 4.82 13.38 9.16
CA VAL A 192 5.33 14.48 8.32
C VAL A 192 6.81 14.65 8.61
N VAL A 193 7.62 14.73 7.54
CA VAL A 193 9.04 15.00 7.67
C VAL A 193 9.25 16.51 7.83
N LEU A 194 10.02 16.90 8.85
CA LEU A 194 10.56 18.23 9.04
C LEU A 194 12.08 18.17 8.92
N VAL A 195 12.64 18.97 8.04
CA VAL A 195 14.09 19.10 7.84
C VAL A 195 14.59 20.30 8.62
N VAL A 196 15.67 20.12 9.39
CA VAL A 196 16.25 21.14 10.26
C VAL A 196 17.69 21.47 9.89
N GLY A 197 18.01 22.76 9.86
CA GLY A 197 19.35 23.30 9.64
C GLY A 197 19.72 23.45 8.16
N LYS A 198 20.88 24.08 7.92
CA LYS A 198 21.48 24.12 6.57
C LYS A 198 21.90 22.71 6.17
N ASP A 199 21.70 22.36 4.90
CA ASP A 199 22.07 21.05 4.32
C ASP A 199 21.41 19.83 4.98
N ALA A 200 20.22 19.99 5.58
CA ALA A 200 19.48 18.91 6.22
C ALA A 200 20.24 18.21 7.36
N ALA A 201 20.86 19.01 8.25
CA ALA A 201 21.60 18.53 9.42
C ALA A 201 20.79 17.60 10.36
N ALA A 202 19.46 17.72 10.36
CA ALA A 202 18.59 16.73 10.97
C ALA A 202 17.30 16.53 10.17
N GLU A 203 16.76 15.32 10.27
CA GLU A 203 15.42 14.96 9.84
C GLU A 203 14.57 14.62 11.07
N ILE A 204 13.37 15.17 11.16
CA ILE A 204 12.41 14.89 12.22
C ILE A 204 11.14 14.33 11.57
N GLN A 205 10.89 13.04 11.78
CA GLN A 205 9.65 12.40 11.37
C GLN A 205 8.62 12.57 12.49
N THR A 206 7.62 13.44 12.28
CA THR A 206 6.66 13.86 13.31
C THR A 206 5.31 13.18 13.11
N TYR A 207 4.79 12.56 14.16
CA TYR A 207 3.54 11.79 14.19
C TYR A 207 2.58 12.41 15.21
N ILE A 208 1.43 12.91 14.73
CA ILE A 208 0.40 13.51 15.58
C ILE A 208 -0.74 12.51 15.78
N TYR A 209 -0.94 12.08 17.02
CA TYR A 209 -1.97 11.14 17.42
C TYR A 209 -3.25 11.86 17.85
N PRO A 210 -4.41 11.17 17.86
CA PRO A 210 -5.65 11.76 18.37
C PRO A 210 -5.59 12.06 19.88
N ASN A 211 -4.79 11.33 20.64
CA ASN A 211 -4.59 11.51 22.09
C ASN A 211 -3.31 10.82 22.57
N VAL A 212 -3.02 10.99 23.86
CA VAL A 212 -1.83 10.48 24.56
C VAL A 212 -1.80 8.95 24.57
N GLU A 213 -2.96 8.32 24.76
CA GLU A 213 -3.12 6.86 24.87
C GLU A 213 -2.84 6.16 23.53
N ALA A 214 -3.35 6.72 22.43
CA ALA A 214 -3.10 6.21 21.09
C ALA A 214 -1.62 6.28 20.73
N ARG A 215 -0.95 7.40 21.07
CA ARG A 215 0.51 7.54 20.92
C ARG A 215 1.25 6.51 21.77
N ALA A 216 0.93 6.43 23.06
CA ALA A 216 1.60 5.51 24.00
C ALA A 216 1.51 4.04 23.56
N THR A 217 0.38 3.63 22.98
CA THR A 217 0.18 2.28 22.44
C THR A 217 1.22 1.92 21.37
N ASP A 218 1.63 2.90 20.55
CA ASP A 218 2.60 2.69 19.48
C ASP A 218 4.04 2.94 19.93
N THR A 219 4.26 3.91 20.80
CA THR A 219 5.62 4.37 21.17
C THR A 219 6.23 3.66 22.37
N ASN A 220 5.43 3.24 23.36
CA ASN A 220 5.95 2.60 24.57
C ASN A 220 6.66 1.25 24.31
N PRO A 221 6.24 0.43 23.32
CA PRO A 221 6.95 -0.80 23.00
C PRO A 221 8.28 -0.60 22.26
N LEU A 222 8.60 0.62 21.83
CA LEU A 222 9.79 0.89 21.02
C LEU A 222 11.04 0.96 21.90
N ASP A 223 12.13 0.38 21.41
CA ASP A 223 13.46 0.64 21.98
C ASP A 223 13.82 2.12 21.73
N PRO A 224 14.18 2.92 22.76
CA PRO A 224 14.40 4.35 22.62
C PRO A 224 15.64 4.73 21.79
N LYS A 225 16.59 3.79 21.59
CA LYS A 225 17.80 3.98 20.78
C LYS A 225 17.62 3.46 19.35
N LYS A 226 16.92 2.34 19.18
CA LYS A 226 16.62 1.79 17.84
C LYS A 226 15.42 2.45 17.19
N VAL A 227 14.55 3.04 18.01
CA VAL A 227 13.26 3.65 17.63
C VAL A 227 12.42 2.66 16.82
N ALA A 228 12.38 1.41 17.28
CA ALA A 228 11.69 0.31 16.61
C ALA A 228 11.24 -0.76 17.63
N PRO A 229 10.23 -1.58 17.31
CA PRO A 229 9.87 -2.73 18.12
C PRO A 229 11.00 -3.77 18.20
N PRO A 230 11.02 -4.64 19.21
CA PRO A 230 12.06 -5.67 19.37
C PRO A 230 12.22 -6.61 18.16
N THR A 231 11.14 -6.81 17.40
CA THR A 231 11.09 -7.69 16.22
C THR A 231 11.56 -7.02 14.93
N MET A 232 11.91 -5.73 14.97
CA MET A 232 12.32 -4.96 13.80
C MET A 232 13.67 -4.29 14.02
N SER A 233 14.42 -4.10 12.95
CA SER A 233 15.70 -3.40 12.95
C SER A 233 15.80 -2.54 11.70
N PRO A 234 15.13 -1.38 11.66
CA PRO A 234 15.23 -0.47 10.53
C PRO A 234 16.67 0.03 10.37
N HIS A 235 17.08 0.19 9.11
CA HIS A 235 18.37 0.78 8.77
C HIS A 235 18.21 2.30 8.66
N TRP A 236 18.54 3.02 9.73
CA TRP A 236 18.53 4.48 9.73
C TRP A 236 19.78 5.05 9.07
N LEU A 237 19.64 6.07 8.23
CA LEU A 237 20.76 6.77 7.58
C LEU A 237 21.62 7.60 8.57
N MET A 238 21.05 7.89 9.74
CA MET A 238 21.66 8.63 10.84
C MET A 238 21.22 8.02 12.18
N PRO A 239 21.95 8.27 13.29
CA PRO A 239 21.49 7.88 14.62
C PRO A 239 20.06 8.37 14.88
N ALA A 240 19.22 7.46 15.36
CA ALA A 240 17.81 7.74 15.66
C ALA A 240 17.60 7.92 17.16
N SER A 241 16.68 8.80 17.51
CA SER A 241 16.16 8.93 18.88
C SER A 241 14.67 9.25 18.86
N LEU A 242 13.97 8.86 19.92
CA LEU A 242 12.54 9.11 20.08
C LEU A 242 12.28 10.24 21.07
N VAL A 243 11.41 11.17 20.68
CA VAL A 243 10.80 12.17 21.57
C VAL A 243 9.29 11.93 21.58
N ALA A 244 8.69 11.83 22.77
CA ALA A 244 7.24 11.61 22.90
C ALA A 244 6.69 12.50 24.02
N GLU A 245 5.74 13.38 23.68
CA GLU A 245 5.13 14.36 24.61
C GLU A 245 3.65 14.56 24.24
N GLY A 246 2.72 14.60 25.19
CA GLY A 246 1.28 14.69 24.88
C GLY A 246 0.80 13.71 23.80
N ASN A 247 0.23 14.22 22.70
CA ASN A 247 -0.19 13.42 21.55
C ASN A 247 0.84 13.40 20.39
N VAL A 248 2.06 13.94 20.56
CA VAL A 248 3.11 13.89 19.52
C VAL A 248 4.15 12.80 19.83
N ALA A 249 4.60 12.12 18.77
CA ALA A 249 5.85 11.37 18.74
C ALA A 249 6.73 11.91 17.60
N ALA A 250 8.03 12.02 17.83
CA ALA A 250 8.99 12.47 16.83
C ALA A 250 10.20 11.55 16.82
N ILE A 251 10.51 10.99 15.64
CA ILE A 251 11.77 10.28 15.39
C ILE A 251 12.77 11.30 14.88
N VAL A 252 13.83 11.56 15.64
CA VAL A 252 14.87 12.51 15.30
C VAL A 252 16.07 11.74 14.76
N LEU A 253 16.44 12.03 13.52
CA LEU A 253 17.58 11.45 12.81
C LEU A 253 18.65 12.54 12.65
N THR A 254 19.76 12.43 13.36
CA THR A 254 20.90 13.36 13.22
C THR A 254 22.18 12.76 13.76
N ARG A 255 23.32 13.25 13.25
CA ARG A 255 24.66 12.92 13.77
C ARG A 255 25.14 13.91 14.84
N ASP A 256 24.46 15.04 14.99
CA ASP A 256 24.81 16.08 15.95
C ASP A 256 24.01 15.89 17.26
N ALA A 257 24.69 15.44 18.31
CA ALA A 257 24.09 15.20 19.61
C ALA A 257 23.56 16.49 20.29
N SER A 258 24.21 17.64 20.04
CA SER A 258 23.75 18.92 20.58
C SER A 258 22.45 19.35 19.91
N LEU A 259 22.36 19.17 18.59
CA LEU A 259 21.14 19.44 17.84
C LEU A 259 20.00 18.50 18.27
N ALA A 260 20.28 17.21 18.48
CA ALA A 260 19.30 16.25 18.97
C ALA A 260 18.71 16.68 20.33
N GLU A 261 19.56 17.11 21.27
CA GLU A 261 19.10 17.58 22.58
C GLU A 261 18.35 18.92 22.51
N GLN A 262 18.76 19.83 21.62
CA GLN A 262 18.01 21.07 21.37
C GLN A 262 16.60 20.77 20.83
N ILE A 263 16.47 19.83 19.88
CA ILE A 263 15.18 19.38 19.35
C ILE A 263 14.35 18.74 20.46
N ARG A 264 14.93 17.82 21.25
CA ARG A 264 14.24 17.19 22.39
C ARG A 264 13.71 18.25 23.35
N ALA A 265 14.54 19.19 23.77
CA ALA A 265 14.16 20.25 24.70
C ALA A 265 13.04 21.17 24.17
N ALA A 266 13.01 21.42 22.86
CA ALA A 266 11.96 22.21 22.22
C ALA A 266 10.59 21.49 22.23
N LEU A 267 10.59 20.16 22.21
CA LEU A 267 9.39 19.33 22.07
C LEU A 267 8.88 18.73 23.40
N THR A 268 9.65 18.80 24.49
CA THR A 268 9.26 18.26 25.81
C THR A 268 8.95 19.34 26.86
N LYS A 269 9.11 20.63 26.54
CA LYS A 269 8.82 21.73 27.47
C LYS A 269 7.47 22.41 27.18
N PRO A 270 6.67 22.71 28.23
CA PRO A 270 5.40 23.45 28.10
C PRO A 270 5.59 24.83 27.46
#